data_AF-A0A368R6L6-F1
#
_entry.id   AF-A0A368R6L6-F1
#
_cell.length_a   1.000
_cell.length_b   1.000
_cell.length_c   1.000
_cell.angle_alpha   90.00
_cell.angle_beta   90.00
_cell.angle_gamma   90.00
#
_symmetry.space_group_name_H-M   'P 1'
#
loop_
_entity.id
_entity.type
_entity.pdbx_description
1 polymer ?
#
loop_
_entity_poly.entity_id
_entity_poly.type
_entity_poly.pdbx_seq_one_letter_code
_entity_poly.pdbx_strand_id
1 'polypeptide(L)'
;MIACLSSWTTSTTLADPRATVVREFCNKTRDDGPEAVWANNFVVALENLNSDLEQKGWGGNFRWARSYYVDCTLCYSEIRSLLPKCYPEIGGRIYLDGCFMRYANYSFFDEVMDSLDTSVCSSSKHSSDQQGFSSSVNDVLSNATYLAVKRNKGFAVSSVSRSPKVAAYALAQCWENLNTSSCAACLSAAAASVANCAPVEEGPPFWNSEDSASRFSSKKRVVLWTVLSSSVGVTLVLIISVLAWQKKKAHQARETSLRGFYGSDLPARISQSSLNFSYKDLKKATCSFSLANKIRQGSNGTVYKAVLPGGNEVAAKRLFLNTKQCIDQFFNEVDVISQVRHKNLVKLLGCSVDGPESFLVYEYHFHRSLDLFIFADDQNSRLDCKQRFDIICGIAEGLCYLHEESETRIIHRDIKASNILLDQKLKPKITDFGLARVLCGDSDRTHLTTGIAGTVGYMAPEYVVHGHLTEKVDVYSFGVLVIEVVTGKRCCALTGSHSGHSLLAEVWQSYKANAMEKIVDARLQRQVGASAFEETTRVVQVGLLCTQANPDKWPAMSRV
;
A
#
# COMPACT_ATOMS: atom_id res chain seq x y z
N MET A 1 17.29 -28.46 33.39
CA MET A 1 17.53 -28.61 34.85
C MET A 1 18.44 -27.48 35.32
N ILE A 2 18.20 -26.97 36.53
CA ILE A 2 18.84 -25.84 37.25
C ILE A 2 18.17 -24.48 37.05
N ALA A 3 17.39 -24.13 38.07
CA ALA A 3 16.96 -22.79 38.42
C ALA A 3 18.07 -21.99 39.11
N CYS A 4 18.00 -20.67 39.05
CA CYS A 4 18.45 -19.81 40.14
C CYS A 4 17.62 -18.54 40.21
N LEU A 5 16.95 -18.36 41.34
CA LEU A 5 16.35 -17.12 41.80
C LEU A 5 17.45 -16.21 42.40
N SER A 6 17.38 -14.91 42.10
CA SER A 6 17.62 -13.87 43.11
C SER A 6 17.06 -12.51 42.67
N SER A 7 16.02 -12.11 43.40
CA SER A 7 15.66 -10.76 43.85
C SER A 7 15.88 -9.53 42.95
N TRP A 8 14.74 -8.98 42.53
CA TRP A 8 14.37 -7.55 42.60
C TRP A 8 15.25 -6.60 41.80
N THR A 9 14.93 -6.50 40.52
CA THR A 9 14.44 -5.28 39.87
C THR A 9 13.70 -5.76 38.63
N THR A 10 12.60 -5.10 38.29
CA THR A 10 11.86 -5.34 37.04
C THR A 10 12.80 -5.16 35.85
N SER A 11 13.38 -6.26 35.37
CA SER A 11 13.87 -6.37 34.00
C SER A 11 12.76 -7.06 33.23
N THR A 12 11.98 -6.25 32.54
CA THR A 12 11.25 -6.69 31.36
C THR A 12 12.23 -7.50 30.51
N THR A 13 12.02 -8.81 30.46
CA THR A 13 12.61 -9.64 29.42
C THR A 13 12.07 -9.10 28.11
N LEU A 14 12.92 -8.40 27.36
CA LEU A 14 12.65 -8.05 25.96
C LEU A 14 12.55 -9.37 25.18
N ALA A 15 11.33 -9.88 25.03
CA ALA A 15 11.01 -10.84 24.00
C ALA A 15 11.16 -10.13 22.65
N ASP A 16 12.06 -10.66 21.81
CA ASP A 16 12.26 -10.22 20.43
C ASP A 16 10.91 -10.20 19.70
N PRO A 17 10.48 -9.10 19.06
CA PRO A 17 9.18 -9.07 18.43
C PRO A 17 9.09 -10.08 17.28
N ARG A 18 8.06 -10.92 17.40
CA ARG A 18 7.85 -12.16 16.65
C ARG A 18 7.50 -11.88 15.17
N ALA A 19 8.52 -11.90 14.31
CA ALA A 19 8.37 -11.78 12.84
C ALA A 19 8.64 -13.10 12.08
N THR A 20 8.83 -14.21 12.80
CA THR A 20 9.12 -15.51 12.17
C THR A 20 7.88 -16.06 11.47
N VAL A 21 8.00 -16.31 10.17
CA VAL A 21 6.95 -16.96 9.37
C VAL A 21 6.84 -18.42 9.80
N VAL A 22 5.72 -18.76 10.42
CA VAL A 22 5.38 -20.14 10.79
C VAL A 22 4.85 -20.88 9.56
N ARG A 23 4.00 -20.23 8.76
CA ARG A 23 3.46 -20.80 7.52
C ARG A 23 2.94 -19.74 6.56
N GLU A 24 3.07 -20.00 5.27
CA GLU A 24 2.53 -19.16 4.19
C GLU A 24 1.78 -20.06 3.19
N PHE A 25 0.58 -19.63 2.78
CA PHE A 25 -0.22 -20.29 1.77
C PHE A 25 -0.78 -19.25 0.80
N CYS A 26 -0.58 -19.45 -0.50
CA CYS A 26 -1.19 -18.66 -1.56
C CYS A 26 -2.14 -19.56 -2.36
N ASN A 27 -3.37 -19.13 -2.58
CA ASN A 27 -4.42 -19.93 -3.19
C ASN A 27 -4.30 -19.91 -4.73
N LYS A 28 -3.84 -21.03 -5.32
CA LYS A 28 -3.54 -21.14 -6.75
C LYS A 28 -4.73 -21.49 -7.66
N THR A 29 -5.91 -21.77 -7.11
CA THR A 29 -7.06 -22.13 -7.94
C THR A 29 -7.74 -20.87 -8.46
N ARG A 30 -7.63 -20.62 -9.77
CA ARG A 30 -8.48 -19.66 -10.50
C ARG A 30 -9.91 -20.17 -10.52
N ASP A 31 -10.75 -19.67 -9.63
CA ASP A 31 -12.20 -19.83 -9.75
C ASP A 31 -12.80 -18.48 -10.13
N ASP A 32 -13.01 -18.28 -11.44
CA ASP A 32 -13.56 -17.07 -12.05
C ASP A 32 -15.09 -17.09 -11.93
N GLY A 33 -15.60 -17.15 -10.71
CA GLY A 33 -17.04 -17.03 -10.43
C GLY A 33 -17.57 -15.62 -10.76
N PRO A 34 -18.83 -15.48 -11.22
CA PRO A 34 -19.42 -14.20 -11.62
C PRO A 34 -19.58 -13.17 -10.49
N GLU A 35 -19.33 -13.56 -9.23
CA GLU A 35 -19.29 -12.68 -8.05
C GLU A 35 -17.87 -12.28 -7.60
N ALA A 36 -16.83 -12.62 -8.39
CA ALA A 36 -15.46 -12.24 -8.08
C ALA A 36 -15.28 -10.72 -8.18
N VAL A 37 -15.59 -10.00 -7.10
CA VAL A 37 -15.22 -8.59 -6.92
C VAL A 37 -13.71 -8.56 -6.76
N TRP A 38 -13.01 -8.36 -7.88
CA TRP A 38 -11.61 -8.01 -7.82
C TRP A 38 -11.48 -6.79 -6.92
N ALA A 39 -10.71 -6.92 -5.85
CA ALA A 39 -10.23 -5.75 -5.13
C ALA A 39 -9.35 -4.98 -6.12
N ASN A 40 -9.96 -4.09 -6.91
CA ASN A 40 -9.31 -3.31 -7.96
C ASN A 40 -8.14 -2.46 -7.47
N ASN A 41 -7.82 -2.50 -6.18
CA ASN A 41 -6.56 -2.06 -5.62
C ASN A 41 -6.22 -2.86 -4.35
N PHE A 42 -5.47 -3.96 -4.48
CA PHE A 42 -4.98 -4.74 -3.34
C PHE A 42 -4.28 -3.86 -2.29
N VAL A 43 -3.57 -2.82 -2.74
CA VAL A 43 -2.88 -1.83 -1.91
C VAL A 43 -3.86 -0.97 -1.11
N VAL A 44 -4.87 -0.37 -1.76
CA VAL A 44 -5.88 0.49 -1.11
C VAL A 44 -6.69 -0.29 -0.07
N ALA A 45 -7.03 -1.54 -0.36
CA ALA A 45 -7.77 -2.37 0.58
C ALA A 45 -6.91 -2.89 1.75
N LEU A 46 -5.58 -2.94 1.61
CA LEU A 46 -4.67 -3.17 2.74
C LEU A 46 -4.60 -1.92 3.63
N GLU A 47 -4.56 -0.74 3.02
CA GLU A 47 -4.51 0.53 3.76
C GLU A 47 -5.77 0.86 4.56
N ASN A 48 -6.97 0.54 4.04
CA ASN A 48 -8.20 0.67 4.82
C ASN A 48 -8.17 -0.21 6.09
N LEU A 49 -7.54 -1.38 6.01
CA LEU A 49 -7.37 -2.28 7.15
C LEU A 49 -6.45 -1.67 8.22
N ASN A 50 -5.45 -0.87 7.83
CA ASN A 50 -4.57 -0.19 8.79
C ASN A 50 -5.35 0.80 9.67
N SER A 51 -6.28 1.56 9.06
CA SER A 51 -7.13 2.50 9.80
C SER A 51 -8.08 1.80 10.77
N ASP A 52 -8.61 0.63 10.40
CA ASP A 52 -9.47 -0.17 11.29
C ASP A 52 -8.68 -0.81 12.45
N LEU A 53 -7.47 -1.32 12.16
CA LEU A 53 -6.59 -1.96 13.14
C LEU A 53 -6.13 -1.00 14.24
N GLU A 54 -5.86 0.26 13.90
CA GLU A 54 -5.47 1.31 14.86
C GLU A 54 -6.62 1.70 15.81
N GLN A 55 -7.88 1.59 15.38
CA GLN A 55 -9.05 1.95 16.21
C GLN A 55 -9.59 0.78 17.04
N LYS A 56 -9.58 -0.44 16.49
CA LYS A 56 -10.32 -1.58 17.05
C LYS A 56 -9.41 -2.75 17.45
N GLY A 57 -8.13 -2.75 17.07
CA GLY A 57 -7.22 -3.89 17.23
C GLY A 57 -7.48 -5.04 16.23
N TRP A 58 -8.47 -4.88 15.34
CA TRP A 58 -8.86 -5.78 14.26
C TRP A 58 -9.54 -4.95 13.14
N GLY A 59 -9.60 -5.48 11.91
CA GLY A 59 -10.26 -4.81 10.77
C GLY A 59 -10.94 -5.82 9.83
N GLY A 60 -12.01 -5.39 9.15
CA GLY A 60 -12.85 -6.32 8.38
C GLY A 60 -13.55 -5.71 7.15
N ASN A 61 -13.21 -6.26 5.98
CA ASN A 61 -14.01 -6.39 4.74
C ASN A 61 -13.64 -7.76 4.12
N PHE A 62 -13.48 -8.00 2.81
CA PHE A 62 -13.00 -9.30 2.24
C PHE A 62 -11.58 -9.77 2.72
N ARG A 63 -11.12 -9.35 3.91
CA ARG A 63 -9.77 -9.40 4.48
C ARG A 63 -9.88 -9.37 6.01
N TRP A 64 -9.02 -10.12 6.69
CA TRP A 64 -9.03 -10.23 8.16
C TRP A 64 -7.61 -10.28 8.74
N ALA A 65 -7.37 -9.56 9.85
CA ALA A 65 -6.11 -9.53 10.59
C ALA A 65 -6.34 -9.47 12.11
N ARG A 66 -5.54 -10.22 12.88
CA ARG A 66 -5.55 -10.23 14.37
C ARG A 66 -4.14 -10.36 14.96
N SER A 67 -3.90 -9.69 16.08
CA SER A 67 -2.68 -9.78 16.90
C SER A 67 -3.00 -10.29 18.30
N TYR A 68 -2.13 -11.16 18.85
CA TYR A 68 -2.41 -11.91 20.09
C TYR A 68 -1.64 -11.47 21.34
N TYR A 69 -0.74 -10.47 21.26
CA TYR A 69 -0.20 -9.62 22.35
C TYR A 69 1.12 -9.00 21.86
N VAL A 70 1.32 -7.71 22.17
CA VAL A 70 2.44 -6.83 21.76
C VAL A 70 2.38 -6.36 20.29
N ASP A 71 1.95 -5.11 20.13
CA ASP A 71 2.02 -4.24 18.95
C ASP A 71 1.36 -4.78 17.65
N CYS A 72 0.02 -4.68 17.55
CA CYS A 72 -0.76 -4.95 16.32
C CYS A 72 -0.14 -4.28 15.08
N THR A 73 0.41 -3.08 15.26
CA THR A 73 1.08 -2.29 14.22
C THR A 73 2.29 -3.01 13.65
N LEU A 74 3.09 -3.65 14.51
CA LEU A 74 4.29 -4.38 14.10
C LEU A 74 3.92 -5.66 13.36
N CYS A 75 2.98 -6.43 13.94
CA CYS A 75 2.39 -7.62 13.33
C CYS A 75 1.85 -7.33 11.91
N TYR A 76 1.07 -6.27 11.78
CA TYR A 76 0.55 -5.80 10.50
C TYR A 76 1.66 -5.33 9.56
N SER A 77 2.67 -4.61 10.06
CA SER A 77 3.78 -4.13 9.24
C SER A 77 4.60 -5.26 8.60
N GLU A 78 4.82 -6.34 9.34
CA GLU A 78 5.56 -7.51 8.88
C GLU A 78 4.73 -8.33 7.88
N ILE A 79 3.48 -8.67 8.22
CA ILE A 79 2.59 -9.41 7.30
C ILE A 79 2.34 -8.63 6.01
N ARG A 80 2.22 -7.30 6.10
CA ARG A 80 2.07 -6.42 4.92
C ARG A 80 3.26 -6.51 3.97
N SER A 81 4.45 -6.84 4.46
CA SER A 81 5.63 -7.06 3.60
C SER A 81 5.64 -8.44 2.93
N LEU A 82 4.88 -9.40 3.47
CA LEU A 82 4.86 -10.79 3.01
C LEU A 82 3.68 -11.09 2.09
N LEU A 83 2.48 -10.58 2.40
CA LEU A 83 1.26 -10.78 1.63
C LEU A 83 1.36 -10.43 0.13
N PRO A 84 2.08 -9.37 -0.29
CA PRO A 84 2.28 -9.09 -1.71
C PRO A 84 2.95 -10.22 -2.49
N LYS A 85 3.65 -11.14 -1.83
CA LYS A 85 4.26 -12.32 -2.47
C LYS A 85 3.24 -13.32 -3.01
N CYS A 86 2.03 -13.32 -2.44
CA CYS A 86 0.92 -14.12 -2.96
C CYS A 86 0.27 -13.48 -4.18
N TYR A 87 0.63 -12.27 -4.62
CA TYR A 87 0.10 -11.70 -5.86
C TYR A 87 0.71 -12.43 -7.08
N PRO A 88 -0.07 -12.78 -8.13
CA PRO A 88 -1.45 -12.40 -8.43
C PRO A 88 -2.55 -13.37 -7.94
N GLU A 89 -2.25 -14.25 -6.99
CA GLU A 89 -3.19 -15.25 -6.49
C GLU A 89 -4.39 -14.60 -5.77
N ILE A 90 -5.57 -15.19 -5.94
CA ILE A 90 -6.86 -14.64 -5.48
C ILE A 90 -7.08 -14.71 -3.96
N GLY A 91 -6.17 -15.38 -3.24
CA GLY A 91 -6.19 -15.47 -1.79
C GLY A 91 -4.84 -15.83 -1.20
N GLY A 92 -4.65 -15.48 0.06
CA GLY A 92 -3.42 -15.79 0.79
C GLY A 92 -3.65 -15.81 2.29
N ARG A 93 -2.94 -16.71 2.98
CA ARG A 93 -2.94 -16.88 4.44
C ARG A 93 -1.50 -16.85 4.94
N ILE A 94 -1.22 -15.99 5.92
CA ILE A 94 0.09 -15.90 6.56
C ILE A 94 -0.07 -16.10 8.05
N TYR A 95 0.71 -17.04 8.57
CA TYR A 95 0.84 -17.36 9.98
C TYR A 95 2.24 -16.92 10.42
N LEU A 96 2.30 -15.86 11.22
CA LEU A 96 3.47 -15.50 12.00
C LEU A 96 3.28 -15.99 13.44
N ASP A 97 4.36 -16.07 14.20
CA ASP A 97 4.31 -16.48 15.60
C ASP A 97 3.50 -15.46 16.44
N GLY A 98 2.23 -15.77 16.72
CA GLY A 98 1.27 -14.89 17.42
C GLY A 98 0.43 -13.96 16.52
N CYS A 99 0.46 -14.16 15.20
CA CYS A 99 -0.10 -13.22 14.23
C CYS A 99 -0.67 -13.95 13.00
N PHE A 100 -1.87 -13.57 12.57
CA PHE A 100 -2.54 -14.20 11.42
C PHE A 100 -3.22 -13.17 10.53
N MET A 101 -3.10 -13.39 9.22
CA MET A 101 -3.82 -12.60 8.24
C MET A 101 -4.25 -13.42 7.05
N ARG A 102 -5.47 -13.15 6.57
CA ARG A 102 -6.08 -13.79 5.41
C ARG A 102 -6.68 -12.75 4.48
N TYR A 103 -6.50 -12.94 3.18
CA TYR A 103 -7.32 -12.31 2.16
C TYR A 103 -7.88 -13.35 1.19
N ALA A 104 -9.05 -13.07 0.65
CA ALA A 104 -9.63 -13.82 -0.46
C ALA A 104 -10.46 -12.86 -1.34
N ASN A 105 -10.84 -13.32 -2.52
CA ASN A 105 -11.75 -12.62 -3.43
C ASN A 105 -13.24 -12.83 -3.10
N TYR A 106 -13.55 -13.49 -1.99
CA TYR A 106 -14.90 -13.76 -1.52
C TYR A 106 -15.01 -13.53 0.00
N SER A 107 -16.23 -13.40 0.52
CA SER A 107 -16.45 -13.22 1.95
C SER A 107 -16.27 -14.54 2.70
N PHE A 108 -15.29 -14.60 3.59
CA PHE A 108 -14.96 -15.81 4.38
C PHE A 108 -15.27 -15.65 5.87
N PHE A 109 -16.02 -14.62 6.27
CA PHE A 109 -16.31 -14.36 7.68
C PHE A 109 -17.20 -15.42 8.33
N ASP A 110 -18.01 -16.10 7.53
CA ASP A 110 -18.87 -17.19 7.97
C ASP A 110 -18.20 -18.56 7.82
N GLU A 111 -16.97 -18.61 7.29
CA GLU A 111 -16.19 -19.84 7.24
C GLU A 111 -15.55 -20.11 8.60
N VAL A 112 -16.08 -21.11 9.27
CA VAL A 112 -15.63 -21.51 10.62
C VAL A 112 -14.39 -22.42 10.56
N MET A 113 -14.24 -23.20 9.48
CA MET A 113 -13.15 -24.14 9.20
C MET A 113 -12.96 -24.28 7.69
N ASP A 114 -11.73 -24.55 7.24
CA ASP A 114 -11.40 -24.95 5.87
C ASP A 114 -10.47 -26.18 5.86
N SER A 115 -10.40 -26.86 4.72
CA SER A 115 -9.48 -27.94 4.36
C SER A 115 -7.99 -27.65 4.64
N LEU A 116 -7.62 -26.38 4.81
CA LEU A 116 -6.26 -25.93 5.11
C LEU A 116 -5.95 -25.86 6.61
N ASP A 117 -6.93 -26.04 7.47
CA ASP A 117 -6.73 -26.06 8.92
C ASP A 117 -6.15 -27.42 9.35
N THR A 118 -4.92 -27.42 9.87
CA THR A 118 -4.19 -28.64 10.23
C THR A 118 -3.79 -28.63 11.69
N SER A 119 -3.88 -29.78 12.36
CA SER A 119 -3.21 -30.00 13.65
C SER A 119 -1.72 -30.31 13.44
N VAL A 120 -0.87 -29.76 14.31
CA VAL A 120 0.56 -30.07 14.36
C VAL A 120 0.80 -30.79 15.68
N CYS A 121 1.10 -32.08 15.61
CA CYS A 121 1.41 -32.91 16.78
C CYS A 121 2.93 -33.05 16.92
N SER A 122 3.45 -33.10 18.15
CA SER A 122 4.86 -33.43 18.37
C SER A 122 5.17 -34.91 18.04
N SER A 123 6.44 -35.29 18.11
CA SER A 123 6.88 -36.66 17.83
C SER A 123 7.08 -37.50 19.10
N SER A 124 7.05 -36.89 20.29
CA SER A 124 7.25 -37.58 21.57
C SER A 124 5.94 -38.16 22.09
N LYS A 125 5.88 -39.49 22.23
CA LYS A 125 4.73 -40.18 22.83
C LYS A 125 4.88 -40.23 24.35
N HIS A 126 3.81 -39.99 25.07
CA HIS A 126 3.80 -40.18 26.52
C HIS A 126 3.98 -41.68 26.83
N SER A 127 5.07 -42.02 27.50
CA SER A 127 5.54 -43.41 27.61
C SER A 127 4.97 -44.21 28.79
N SER A 128 4.30 -43.56 29.75
CA SER A 128 3.92 -44.19 31.03
C SER A 128 2.44 -44.57 31.16
N ASP A 129 1.52 -43.81 30.59
CA ASP A 129 0.07 -44.09 30.58
C ASP A 129 -0.61 -43.40 29.40
N GLN A 130 -0.70 -44.10 28.26
CA GLN A 130 -1.23 -43.54 27.01
C GLN A 130 -2.75 -43.37 27.03
N GLN A 131 -3.46 -44.31 27.67
CA GLN A 131 -4.91 -44.32 27.69
C GLN A 131 -5.46 -43.33 28.71
N GLY A 132 -4.83 -43.21 29.88
CA GLY A 132 -5.16 -42.19 30.88
C GLY A 132 -4.84 -40.78 30.40
N PHE A 133 -3.73 -40.59 29.67
CA PHE A 133 -3.40 -39.31 29.05
C PHE A 133 -4.40 -38.93 27.95
N SER A 134 -4.71 -39.83 27.02
CA SER A 134 -5.69 -39.58 25.94
C SER A 134 -7.07 -39.24 26.50
N SER A 135 -7.49 -39.91 27.58
CA SER A 135 -8.73 -39.59 28.28
C SER A 135 -8.67 -38.20 28.94
N SER A 136 -7.54 -37.85 29.55
CA SER A 136 -7.33 -36.52 30.16
C SER A 136 -7.31 -35.41 29.12
N VAL A 137 -6.79 -35.67 27.92
CA VAL A 137 -6.80 -34.75 26.76
C VAL A 137 -8.24 -34.49 26.31
N ASN A 138 -9.06 -35.53 26.14
CA ASN A 138 -10.47 -35.36 25.77
C ASN A 138 -11.26 -34.57 26.82
N ASP A 139 -11.03 -34.86 28.10
CA ASP A 139 -11.70 -34.16 29.20
C ASP A 139 -11.32 -32.68 29.25
N VAL A 140 -10.02 -32.36 29.13
CA VAL A 140 -9.54 -30.96 29.21
C VAL A 140 -9.97 -30.16 27.98
N LEU A 141 -10.03 -30.78 26.79
CA LEU A 141 -10.55 -30.15 25.57
C LEU A 141 -12.05 -29.87 25.69
N SER A 142 -12.85 -30.82 26.19
CA SER A 142 -14.29 -30.63 26.43
C SER A 142 -14.54 -29.51 27.44
N ASN A 143 -13.77 -29.45 28.53
CA ASN A 143 -13.91 -28.42 29.55
C ASN A 143 -13.48 -27.04 29.03
N ALA A 144 -12.33 -26.95 28.35
CA ALA A 144 -11.85 -25.70 27.77
C ALA A 144 -12.82 -25.14 26.71
N THR A 145 -13.30 -25.98 25.79
CA THR A 145 -14.25 -25.55 24.76
C THR A 145 -15.59 -25.10 25.34
N TYR A 146 -16.14 -25.85 26.30
CA TYR A 146 -17.36 -25.48 27.01
C TYR A 146 -17.22 -24.12 27.74
N LEU A 147 -16.14 -23.93 28.49
CA LEU A 147 -15.89 -22.69 29.24
C LEU A 147 -15.69 -21.50 28.30
N ALA A 148 -15.02 -21.69 27.16
CA ALA A 148 -14.81 -20.64 26.16
C ALA A 148 -16.13 -20.16 25.56
N VAL A 149 -17.03 -21.09 25.20
CA VAL A 149 -18.34 -20.76 24.60
C VAL A 149 -19.28 -20.12 25.62
N LYS A 150 -19.34 -20.66 26.85
CA LYS A 150 -20.38 -20.29 27.83
C LYS A 150 -20.01 -19.16 28.78
N ARG A 151 -18.73 -19.03 29.17
CA ARG A 151 -18.36 -18.17 30.31
C ARG A 151 -17.45 -17.01 29.93
N ASN A 152 -16.54 -17.21 28.98
CA ASN A 152 -15.43 -16.29 28.78
C ASN A 152 -15.35 -15.73 27.36
N LYS A 153 -16.50 -15.40 26.75
CA LYS A 153 -16.61 -14.68 25.47
C LYS A 153 -15.64 -15.21 24.39
N GLY A 154 -15.53 -16.53 24.27
CA GLY A 154 -14.70 -17.18 23.27
C GLY A 154 -13.25 -17.45 23.66
N PHE A 155 -12.85 -17.39 24.94
CA PHE A 155 -11.50 -17.76 25.42
C PHE A 155 -11.53 -18.52 26.75
N ALA A 156 -10.91 -19.69 26.89
CA ALA A 156 -10.75 -20.32 28.21
C ALA A 156 -9.51 -21.20 28.30
N VAL A 157 -9.03 -21.37 29.53
CA VAL A 157 -7.96 -22.32 29.87
C VAL A 157 -8.53 -23.34 30.86
N SER A 158 -8.15 -24.60 30.69
CA SER A 158 -8.55 -25.69 31.56
C SER A 158 -7.38 -26.62 31.84
N SER A 159 -7.43 -27.30 32.97
CA SER A 159 -6.48 -28.35 33.34
C SER A 159 -7.22 -29.54 33.94
N VAL A 160 -6.73 -30.75 33.66
CA VAL A 160 -7.23 -32.00 34.23
C VAL A 160 -6.04 -32.78 34.74
N SER A 161 -6.08 -33.21 36.00
CA SER A 161 -5.07 -34.06 36.62
C SER A 161 -5.73 -35.31 37.18
N ARG A 162 -5.42 -36.48 36.61
CA ARG A 162 -5.95 -37.77 37.06
C ARG A 162 -4.98 -38.49 38.01
N SER A 163 -3.69 -38.14 37.96
CA SER A 163 -2.65 -38.66 38.85
C SER A 163 -1.49 -37.66 38.94
N PRO A 164 -0.57 -37.78 39.92
CA PRO A 164 0.60 -36.88 40.02
C PRO A 164 1.54 -36.91 38.79
N LYS A 165 1.36 -37.90 37.88
CA LYS A 165 2.17 -38.09 36.68
C LYS A 165 1.40 -37.82 35.37
N VAL A 166 0.09 -37.60 35.43
CA VAL A 166 -0.76 -37.40 34.24
C VAL A 166 -1.60 -36.14 34.45
N ALA A 167 -1.11 -35.04 33.89
CA ALA A 167 -1.81 -33.76 33.81
C ALA A 167 -1.90 -33.32 32.35
N ALA A 168 -3.07 -32.83 31.95
CA ALA A 168 -3.31 -32.26 30.64
C ALA A 168 -3.80 -30.81 30.81
N TYR A 169 -3.35 -29.93 29.93
CA TYR A 169 -3.70 -28.52 29.91
C TYR A 169 -4.22 -28.18 28.51
N ALA A 170 -5.29 -27.39 28.43
CA ALA A 170 -5.78 -26.90 27.14
C ALA A 170 -6.21 -25.45 27.23
N LEU A 171 -6.04 -24.76 26.11
CA LEU A 171 -6.52 -23.41 25.86
C LEU A 171 -7.44 -23.48 24.65
N ALA A 172 -8.65 -22.93 24.78
CA ALA A 172 -9.63 -22.85 23.72
C ALA A 172 -9.91 -21.38 23.43
N GLN A 173 -9.79 -20.96 22.17
CA GLN A 173 -10.12 -19.61 21.75
C GLN A 173 -10.77 -19.59 20.37
N CYS A 174 -11.86 -18.84 20.22
CA CYS A 174 -12.51 -18.57 18.95
C CYS A 174 -12.36 -17.08 18.56
N TRP A 175 -12.76 -16.71 17.35
CA TRP A 175 -12.74 -15.29 16.94
C TRP A 175 -13.86 -14.51 17.61
N GLU A 176 -13.58 -13.25 17.99
CA GLU A 176 -14.51 -12.38 18.73
C GLU A 176 -15.75 -11.97 17.92
N ASN A 177 -15.68 -12.02 16.59
CA ASN A 177 -16.79 -11.73 15.69
C ASN A 177 -17.70 -12.94 15.45
N LEU A 178 -17.33 -14.15 15.91
CA LEU A 178 -18.19 -15.31 15.81
C LEU A 178 -19.31 -15.22 16.83
N ASN A 179 -20.54 -15.47 16.37
CA ASN A 179 -21.64 -15.72 17.28
C ASN A 179 -21.40 -17.00 18.09
N THR A 180 -22.16 -17.18 19.18
CA THR A 180 -21.97 -18.30 20.12
C THR A 180 -22.04 -19.67 19.44
N SER A 181 -22.91 -19.85 18.43
CA SER A 181 -23.03 -21.10 17.68
C SER A 181 -21.82 -21.37 16.78
N SER A 182 -21.31 -20.36 16.09
CA SER A 182 -20.14 -20.50 15.20
C SER A 182 -18.85 -20.68 16.01
N CYS A 183 -18.73 -20.00 17.15
CA CYS A 183 -17.64 -20.22 18.10
C CYS A 183 -17.65 -21.66 18.64
N ALA A 184 -18.84 -22.20 18.98
CA ALA A 184 -18.97 -23.58 19.44
C ALA A 184 -18.60 -24.60 18.36
N ALA A 185 -19.05 -24.40 17.12
CA ALA A 185 -18.69 -25.24 15.99
C ALA A 185 -17.18 -25.23 15.71
N CYS A 186 -16.55 -24.05 15.74
CA CYS A 186 -15.10 -23.87 15.57
C CYS A 186 -14.31 -24.67 16.61
N LEU A 187 -14.63 -24.43 17.88
CA LEU A 187 -13.93 -25.04 19.00
C LEU A 187 -14.13 -26.56 19.04
N SER A 188 -15.32 -27.05 18.66
CA SER A 188 -15.57 -28.49 18.56
C SER A 188 -14.76 -29.15 17.44
N ALA A 189 -14.64 -28.50 16.28
CA ALA A 189 -13.85 -29.02 15.16
C ALA A 189 -12.35 -29.01 15.49
N ALA A 190 -11.87 -27.94 16.11
CA ALA A 190 -10.49 -27.83 16.59
C ALA A 190 -10.17 -28.89 17.66
N ALA A 191 -11.07 -29.09 18.64
CA ALA A 191 -10.91 -30.13 19.66
C ALA A 191 -10.85 -31.54 19.07
N ALA A 192 -11.69 -31.86 18.08
CA ALA A 192 -11.65 -33.14 17.38
C ALA A 192 -10.33 -33.35 16.63
N SER A 193 -9.80 -32.30 16.00
CA SER A 193 -8.52 -32.33 15.28
C SER A 193 -7.32 -32.52 16.23
N VAL A 194 -7.33 -31.86 17.41
CA VAL A 194 -6.28 -31.98 18.43
C VAL A 194 -6.37 -33.30 19.19
N ALA A 195 -7.57 -33.85 19.39
CA ALA A 195 -7.75 -35.16 20.03
C ALA A 195 -7.03 -36.28 19.26
N ASN A 196 -6.91 -36.16 17.92
CA ASN A 196 -6.14 -37.08 17.09
C ASN A 196 -4.62 -37.04 17.33
N CYS A 197 -4.10 -36.01 18.01
CA CYS A 197 -2.70 -35.95 18.42
C CYS A 197 -2.42 -36.83 19.65
N ALA A 198 -3.41 -37.23 20.44
CA ALA A 198 -3.15 -38.11 21.58
C ALA A 198 -2.66 -39.50 21.09
N PRO A 199 -1.64 -40.12 21.72
CA PRO A 199 -1.06 -39.83 23.05
C PRO A 199 0.31 -39.10 22.99
N VAL A 200 0.44 -38.10 22.13
CA VAL A 200 1.67 -37.29 21.99
C VAL A 200 1.74 -36.21 23.08
N GLU A 201 2.93 -35.97 23.66
CA GLU A 201 3.14 -35.09 24.83
C GLU A 201 2.87 -33.60 24.56
N GLU A 202 2.96 -33.13 23.31
CA GLU A 202 2.72 -31.73 22.95
C GLU A 202 1.88 -31.61 21.65
N GLY A 203 0.82 -30.81 21.71
CA GLY A 203 0.15 -30.20 20.55
C GLY A 203 0.74 -28.81 20.26
N PRO A 204 0.18 -28.00 19.33
CA PRO A 204 0.82 -26.76 18.88
C PRO A 204 1.13 -25.79 20.04
N PRO A 205 2.17 -24.94 19.93
CA PRO A 205 2.63 -24.12 21.05
C PRO A 205 1.62 -23.02 21.35
N PHE A 206 1.05 -23.05 22.56
CA PHE A 206 0.45 -21.88 23.20
C PHE A 206 1.07 -21.77 24.59
N TRP A 207 1.99 -20.82 24.73
CA TRP A 207 2.85 -20.69 25.90
C TRP A 207 2.12 -20.12 27.12
N ASN A 208 2.37 -20.81 28.24
CA ASN A 208 2.49 -20.40 29.65
C ASN A 208 2.05 -18.99 30.07
N SER A 209 1.04 -18.96 30.95
CA SER A 209 0.97 -18.02 32.06
C SER A 209 1.43 -18.77 33.32
N GLU A 210 2.57 -18.37 33.88
CA GLU A 210 2.92 -18.73 35.25
C GLU A 210 1.97 -18.00 36.20
N ASP A 211 1.23 -18.75 37.02
CA ASP A 211 1.03 -18.34 38.41
C ASP A 211 0.75 -19.53 39.34
N SER A 212 1.23 -19.39 40.58
CA SER A 212 1.08 -20.28 41.75
C SER A 212 2.13 -21.38 41.95
N ALA A 213 3.24 -21.04 42.61
CA ALA A 213 4.12 -22.01 43.27
C ALA A 213 4.02 -21.91 44.80
N SER A 214 3.74 -23.05 45.44
CA SER A 214 3.88 -23.28 46.87
C SER A 214 5.32 -23.72 47.23
N ARG A 215 5.71 -23.47 48.49
CA ARG A 215 7.08 -23.58 49.07
C ARG A 215 7.66 -25.00 49.06
N PHE A 216 8.98 -25.14 48.81
CA PHE A 216 9.88 -25.95 49.66
C PHE A 216 11.38 -25.64 49.48
N SER A 217 12.16 -26.14 50.45
CA SER A 217 13.45 -25.71 51.00
C SER A 217 14.74 -25.94 50.17
N SER A 218 15.78 -25.20 50.58
CA SER A 218 17.13 -25.09 50.01
C SER A 218 18.11 -26.22 50.39
N LYS A 219 19.13 -26.47 49.53
CA LYS A 219 20.57 -26.29 49.88
C LYS A 219 21.56 -26.69 48.77
N LYS A 220 22.63 -25.85 48.68
CA LYS A 220 24.01 -26.06 48.21
C LYS A 220 24.33 -25.90 46.70
N ARG A 221 25.22 -24.93 46.44
CA ARG A 221 25.87 -24.52 45.18
C ARG A 221 27.28 -24.05 45.56
N VAL A 222 28.31 -24.29 44.73
CA VAL A 222 29.52 -23.41 44.58
C VAL A 222 30.54 -23.89 43.51
N VAL A 223 30.56 -25.14 43.03
CA VAL A 223 31.69 -25.61 42.16
C VAL A 223 31.47 -25.45 40.63
N LEU A 224 30.31 -25.00 40.14
CA LEU A 224 29.95 -25.08 38.70
C LEU A 224 30.21 -23.82 37.85
N TRP A 225 30.86 -22.77 38.37
CA TRP A 225 30.88 -21.46 37.69
C TRP A 225 32.11 -21.16 36.80
N THR A 226 33.15 -21.99 36.81
CA THR A 226 34.41 -21.68 36.09
C THR A 226 34.46 -22.19 34.64
N VAL A 227 33.58 -23.10 34.22
CA VAL A 227 33.58 -23.68 32.86
C VAL A 227 32.62 -22.96 31.89
N LEU A 228 31.65 -22.19 32.40
CA LEU A 228 30.58 -21.56 31.59
C LEU A 228 30.96 -20.22 30.92
N SER A 229 32.10 -19.62 31.27
CA SER A 229 32.48 -18.28 30.76
C SER A 229 33.05 -18.28 29.34
N SER A 230 33.60 -19.41 28.85
CA SER A 230 34.23 -19.49 27.53
C SER A 230 33.27 -19.91 26.41
N SER A 231 32.19 -20.63 26.73
CA SER A 231 31.24 -21.16 25.74
C SER A 231 30.23 -20.13 25.23
N VAL A 232 29.90 -19.11 26.04
CA VAL A 232 28.89 -18.09 25.68
C VAL A 232 29.37 -17.19 24.53
N GLY A 233 30.67 -16.85 24.51
CA GLY A 233 31.24 -16.00 23.47
C GLY A 233 31.18 -16.66 22.09
N VAL A 234 31.48 -17.96 22.01
CA VAL A 234 31.47 -18.72 20.74
C VAL A 234 30.05 -18.85 20.19
N THR A 235 29.06 -19.12 21.04
CA THR A 235 27.66 -19.22 20.61
C THR A 235 27.11 -17.90 20.11
N LEU A 236 27.49 -16.76 20.71
CA LEU A 236 27.03 -15.45 20.28
C LEU A 236 27.57 -15.10 18.88
N VAL A 237 28.85 -15.40 18.63
CA VAL A 237 29.50 -15.16 17.32
C VAL A 237 28.88 -16.05 16.22
N LEU A 238 28.54 -17.31 16.54
CA LEU A 238 27.85 -18.20 15.60
C LEU A 238 26.44 -17.71 15.25
N ILE A 239 25.68 -17.20 16.23
CA ILE A 239 24.34 -16.64 15.96
C ILE A 239 24.44 -15.37 15.10
N ILE A 240 25.36 -14.46 15.41
CA ILE A 240 25.56 -13.22 14.64
C ILE A 240 25.97 -13.54 13.19
N SER A 241 26.86 -14.52 12.99
CA SER A 241 27.29 -14.93 11.66
C SER A 241 26.17 -15.60 10.85
N VAL A 242 25.31 -16.41 11.46
CA VAL A 242 24.11 -16.98 10.81
C VAL A 242 23.12 -15.90 10.43
N LEU A 243 22.83 -14.93 11.31
CA LEU A 243 21.93 -13.81 11.02
C LEU A 243 22.48 -12.91 9.90
N ALA A 244 23.79 -12.64 9.91
CA ALA A 244 24.46 -11.91 8.84
C ALA A 244 24.39 -12.67 7.50
N TRP A 245 24.56 -13.99 7.53
CA TRP A 245 24.44 -14.85 6.34
C TRP A 245 23.01 -14.90 5.80
N GLN A 246 22.00 -15.02 6.66
CA GLN A 246 20.59 -14.99 6.26
C GLN A 246 20.21 -13.63 5.64
N LYS A 247 20.62 -12.51 6.25
CA LYS A 247 20.42 -11.17 5.66
C LYS A 247 21.12 -11.04 4.31
N LYS A 248 22.35 -11.54 4.19
CA LYS A 248 23.11 -11.52 2.93
C LYS A 248 22.42 -12.36 1.84
N LYS A 249 21.91 -13.55 2.18
CA LYS A 249 21.19 -14.42 1.25
C LYS A 249 19.86 -13.82 0.79
N ALA A 250 19.11 -13.20 1.69
CA ALA A 250 17.86 -12.49 1.36
C ALA A 250 18.12 -11.26 0.46
N HIS A 251 19.19 -10.51 0.75
CA HIS A 251 19.64 -9.40 -0.10
C HIS A 251 20.02 -9.89 -1.51
N GLN A 252 20.82 -10.94 -1.59
CA GLN A 252 21.25 -11.53 -2.86
C GLN A 252 20.08 -12.10 -3.67
N ALA A 253 19.13 -12.80 -3.06
CA ALA A 253 17.95 -13.33 -3.76
C ALA A 253 17.09 -12.21 -4.35
N ARG A 254 16.97 -11.09 -3.63
CA ARG A 254 16.24 -9.91 -4.07
C ARG A 254 16.96 -9.13 -5.16
N GLU A 255 18.28 -8.94 -5.04
CA GLU A 255 19.11 -8.38 -6.10
C GLU A 255 19.05 -9.25 -7.37
N THR A 256 18.96 -10.57 -7.23
CA THR A 256 18.84 -11.49 -8.37
C THR A 256 17.46 -11.40 -9.02
N SER A 257 16.39 -11.28 -8.24
CA SER A 257 15.03 -11.01 -8.74
C SER A 257 14.95 -9.64 -9.43
N LEU A 258 15.47 -8.58 -8.80
CA LEU A 258 15.63 -7.27 -9.43
C LEU A 258 16.47 -7.38 -10.71
N ARG A 259 17.64 -8.00 -10.73
CA ARG A 259 18.43 -8.17 -11.96
C ARG A 259 17.68 -8.95 -13.04
N GLY A 260 16.90 -9.97 -12.65
CA GLY A 260 16.06 -10.75 -13.57
C GLY A 260 14.94 -9.94 -14.20
N PHE A 261 14.36 -9.00 -13.46
CA PHE A 261 13.32 -8.09 -13.94
C PHE A 261 13.86 -6.86 -14.70
N TYR A 262 15.06 -6.39 -14.35
CA TYR A 262 15.58 -5.08 -14.77
C TYR A 262 16.65 -5.16 -15.88
N GLY A 263 17.14 -6.36 -16.22
CA GLY A 263 18.19 -6.53 -17.23
C GLY A 263 19.60 -6.19 -16.71
N SER A 264 20.63 -6.62 -17.45
CA SER A 264 22.04 -6.51 -17.05
C SER A 264 22.58 -5.08 -16.93
N ASP A 265 21.91 -4.10 -17.56
CA ASP A 265 22.41 -2.74 -17.74
C ASP A 265 21.94 -1.75 -16.67
N LEU A 266 21.11 -2.22 -15.73
CA LEU A 266 20.33 -1.36 -14.84
C LEU A 266 21.11 -0.77 -13.64
N PRO A 267 22.00 -1.51 -12.94
CA PRO A 267 22.83 -0.91 -11.91
C PRO A 267 23.70 0.23 -12.45
N ALA A 268 24.10 0.15 -13.73
CA ALA A 268 24.94 1.18 -14.36
C ALA A 268 24.19 2.50 -14.58
N ARG A 269 22.91 2.48 -14.99
CA ARG A 269 22.10 3.69 -15.21
C ARG A 269 21.75 4.41 -13.91
N ILE A 270 21.39 3.68 -12.86
CA ILE A 270 21.05 4.25 -11.54
C ILE A 270 22.30 4.70 -10.78
N SER A 271 23.42 3.95 -10.85
CA SER A 271 24.69 4.36 -10.24
C SER A 271 25.35 5.55 -10.92
N GLN A 272 25.04 5.83 -12.20
CA GLN A 272 25.50 7.05 -12.89
C GLN A 272 24.69 8.29 -12.51
N SER A 273 23.44 8.13 -12.05
CA SER A 273 22.69 9.25 -11.48
C SER A 273 23.17 9.52 -10.05
N SER A 274 23.74 10.70 -9.79
CA SER A 274 24.20 11.14 -8.46
C SER A 274 23.06 11.38 -7.45
N LEU A 275 21.92 10.68 -7.60
CA LEU A 275 20.63 10.99 -7.00
C LEU A 275 20.06 9.80 -6.19
N ASN A 276 20.92 9.00 -5.55
CA ASN A 276 20.50 7.83 -4.80
C ASN A 276 20.28 8.18 -3.32
N PHE A 277 19.05 7.97 -2.83
CA PHE A 277 18.70 8.09 -1.42
C PHE A 277 18.71 6.72 -0.75
N SER A 278 19.24 6.65 0.47
CA SER A 278 19.16 5.44 1.29
C SER A 278 17.73 5.20 1.78
N TYR A 279 17.23 3.97 1.64
CA TYR A 279 15.93 3.58 2.18
C TYR A 279 15.83 3.85 3.69
N LYS A 280 16.91 3.61 4.44
CA LYS A 280 16.92 3.83 5.90
C LYS A 280 16.69 5.30 6.24
N ASP A 281 17.28 6.19 5.45
CA ASP A 281 17.16 7.63 5.66
C ASP A 281 15.74 8.10 5.30
N LEU A 282 15.17 7.61 4.19
CA LEU A 282 13.78 7.93 3.81
C LEU A 282 12.75 7.36 4.79
N LYS A 283 12.96 6.14 5.29
CA LYS A 283 12.10 5.55 6.34
C LYS A 283 12.14 6.40 7.61
N LYS A 284 13.32 6.87 8.02
CA LYS A 284 13.46 7.77 9.17
C LYS A 284 12.84 9.15 8.90
N ALA A 285 13.11 9.73 7.73
CA ALA A 285 12.64 11.05 7.32
C ALA A 285 11.11 11.16 7.22
N THR A 286 10.43 10.04 6.94
CA THR A 286 8.97 9.94 6.88
C THR A 286 8.33 9.53 8.22
N CYS A 287 9.12 9.41 9.29
CA CYS A 287 8.70 8.86 10.59
C CYS A 287 8.06 7.47 10.45
N SER A 288 8.76 6.55 9.79
CA SER A 288 8.28 5.19 9.49
C SER A 288 6.97 5.17 8.70
N PHE A 289 6.82 6.10 7.75
CA PHE A 289 5.63 6.24 6.90
C PHE A 289 4.35 6.57 7.68
N SER A 290 4.49 7.41 8.72
CA SER A 290 3.36 7.88 9.52
C SER A 290 2.26 8.50 8.66
N LEU A 291 1.01 8.21 8.99
CA LEU A 291 -0.17 8.80 8.33
C LEU A 291 -0.21 10.33 8.47
N ALA A 292 0.36 10.88 9.54
CA ALA A 292 0.45 12.34 9.72
C ALA A 292 1.29 13.03 8.64
N ASN A 293 2.24 12.29 8.03
CA ASN A 293 3.08 12.78 6.95
C ASN A 293 2.54 12.41 5.55
N LYS A 294 1.39 11.73 5.45
CA LYS A 294 0.82 11.32 4.17
C LYS A 294 0.26 12.56 3.46
N ILE A 295 0.81 12.87 2.28
CA ILE A 295 0.34 13.98 1.43
C ILE A 295 -0.78 13.49 0.52
N ARG A 296 -0.57 12.33 -0.12
CA ARG A 296 -1.46 11.80 -1.15
C ARG A 296 -1.40 10.28 -1.26
N GLN A 297 -2.53 9.71 -1.66
CA GLN A 297 -2.68 8.37 -2.21
C GLN A 297 -3.02 8.45 -3.71
N GLY A 298 -2.28 7.76 -4.58
CA GLY A 298 -2.62 7.58 -5.99
C GLY A 298 -2.60 6.11 -6.41
N SER A 299 -3.01 5.82 -7.65
CA SER A 299 -2.91 4.46 -8.23
C SER A 299 -1.47 3.96 -8.29
N ASN A 300 -0.53 4.88 -8.48
CA ASN A 300 0.88 4.55 -8.67
C ASN A 300 1.62 4.43 -7.33
N GLY A 301 1.03 4.82 -6.20
CA GLY A 301 1.68 4.74 -4.88
C GLY A 301 1.26 5.84 -3.90
N THR A 302 1.98 5.92 -2.78
CA THR A 302 1.64 6.82 -1.67
C THR A 302 2.75 7.85 -1.47
N VAL A 303 2.39 9.15 -1.46
CA VAL A 303 3.33 10.25 -1.32
C VAL A 303 3.35 10.74 0.12
N TYR A 304 4.53 10.81 0.72
CA TYR A 304 4.76 11.27 2.08
C TYR A 304 5.63 12.51 2.09
N LYS A 305 5.38 13.42 3.03
CA LYS A 305 6.31 14.46 3.43
C LYS A 305 7.46 13.80 4.18
N ALA A 306 8.68 14.10 3.77
CA ALA A 306 9.88 13.60 4.41
C ALA A 306 10.81 14.76 4.74
N VAL A 307 11.43 14.74 5.93
CA VAL A 307 12.44 15.72 6.34
C VAL A 307 13.80 15.04 6.34
N LEU A 308 14.63 15.37 5.35
CA LEU A 308 15.95 14.76 5.17
C LEU A 308 16.92 15.17 6.30
N PRO A 309 18.00 14.38 6.53
CA PRO A 309 19.10 14.79 7.40
C PRO A 309 19.69 16.12 6.90
N GLY A 310 19.44 17.20 7.63
CA GLY A 310 19.75 18.58 7.20
C GLY A 310 18.54 19.52 7.16
N GLY A 311 17.33 19.02 7.40
CA GLY A 311 16.11 19.84 7.52
C GLY A 311 15.40 20.13 6.19
N ASN A 312 15.92 19.64 5.07
CA ASN A 312 15.28 19.81 3.77
C ASN A 312 14.01 18.97 3.68
N GLU A 313 12.89 19.62 3.38
CA GLU A 313 11.60 18.95 3.17
C GLU A 313 11.49 18.45 1.72
N VAL A 314 11.12 17.19 1.55
CA VAL A 314 10.96 16.53 0.24
C VAL A 314 9.67 15.71 0.21
N ALA A 315 9.16 15.47 -1.00
CA ALA A 315 8.03 14.57 -1.22
C ALA A 315 8.57 13.19 -1.63
N ALA A 316 8.37 12.19 -0.78
CA ALA A 316 8.77 10.81 -1.04
C ALA A 316 7.56 9.99 -1.54
N LYS A 317 7.51 9.73 -2.84
CA LYS A 317 6.53 8.84 -3.48
C LYS A 317 7.00 7.41 -3.29
N ARG A 318 6.34 6.69 -2.39
CA ARG A 318 6.56 5.27 -2.09
C ARG A 318 5.86 4.40 -3.12
N LEU A 319 6.60 3.48 -3.71
CA LEU A 319 6.18 2.64 -4.82
C LEU A 319 6.42 1.17 -4.50
N PHE A 320 5.44 0.33 -4.84
CA PHE A 320 5.56 -1.12 -4.76
C PHE A 320 5.79 -1.67 -6.17
N LEU A 321 7.04 -2.02 -6.48
CA LEU A 321 7.41 -2.54 -7.79
C LEU A 321 7.15 -4.05 -7.87
N ASN A 322 5.87 -4.43 -7.93
CA ASN A 322 5.42 -5.81 -7.94
C ASN A 322 5.05 -6.35 -9.33
N THR A 323 4.86 -5.47 -10.32
CA THR A 323 4.54 -5.83 -11.71
C THR A 323 5.56 -5.21 -12.66
N LYS A 324 5.72 -5.83 -13.85
CA LYS A 324 6.52 -5.28 -14.94
C LYS A 324 6.08 -3.86 -15.31
N GLN A 325 4.77 -3.62 -15.37
CA GLN A 325 4.22 -2.29 -15.67
C GLN A 325 4.64 -1.23 -14.66
N CYS A 326 4.59 -1.53 -13.35
CA CYS A 326 5.02 -0.59 -12.32
C CYS A 326 6.53 -0.29 -12.41
N ILE A 327 7.32 -1.30 -12.73
CA ILE A 327 8.77 -1.16 -12.96
C ILE A 327 9.03 -0.26 -14.17
N ASP A 328 8.38 -0.54 -15.30
CA ASP A 328 8.51 0.24 -16.53
C ASP A 328 8.11 1.71 -16.30
N GLN A 329 7.02 1.96 -15.56
CA GLN A 329 6.59 3.32 -15.19
C GLN A 329 7.60 4.03 -14.28
N PHE A 330 8.17 3.33 -13.30
CA PHE A 330 9.20 3.90 -12.41
C PHE A 330 10.42 4.35 -13.21
N PHE A 331 10.96 3.48 -14.07
CA PHE A 331 12.13 3.82 -14.87
C PHE A 331 11.85 4.89 -15.90
N ASN A 332 10.71 4.80 -16.56
CA ASN A 332 10.30 5.83 -17.49
C ASN A 332 10.18 7.19 -16.80
N GLU A 333 9.62 7.23 -15.59
CA GLU A 333 9.55 8.46 -14.82
C GLU A 333 10.95 9.00 -14.49
N VAL A 334 11.87 8.17 -13.97
CA VAL A 334 13.26 8.57 -13.67
C VAL A 334 13.99 9.06 -14.92
N ASP A 335 13.92 8.33 -16.02
CA ASP A 335 14.64 8.63 -17.26
C ASP A 335 14.11 9.91 -17.90
N VAL A 336 12.79 10.12 -17.96
CA VAL A 336 12.19 11.31 -18.59
C VAL A 336 12.38 12.55 -17.71
N ILE A 337 12.00 12.47 -16.43
CA ILE A 337 11.98 13.66 -15.56
C ILE A 337 13.38 14.18 -15.22
N SER A 338 14.40 13.32 -15.26
CA SER A 338 15.78 13.72 -14.98
C SER A 338 16.40 14.58 -16.08
N GLN A 339 15.89 14.49 -17.31
CA GLN A 339 16.36 15.25 -18.48
C GLN A 339 15.73 16.64 -18.59
N VAL A 340 14.63 16.90 -17.87
CA VAL A 340 13.86 18.14 -17.99
C VAL A 340 13.98 19.02 -16.76
N ARG A 341 14.05 20.34 -16.98
CA ARG A 341 14.02 21.34 -15.90
C ARG A 341 13.25 22.56 -16.35
N HIS A 342 12.10 22.77 -15.74
CA HIS A 342 11.26 23.93 -16.04
C HIS A 342 10.47 24.36 -14.80
N LYS A 343 10.16 25.66 -14.69
CA LYS A 343 9.49 26.24 -13.52
C LYS A 343 8.11 25.62 -13.25
N ASN A 344 7.41 25.17 -14.31
CA ASN A 344 6.09 24.54 -14.25
C ASN A 344 6.12 23.00 -14.26
N LEU A 345 7.28 22.39 -14.06
CA LEU A 345 7.41 20.94 -13.88
C LEU A 345 7.90 20.64 -12.47
N VAL A 346 7.51 19.49 -11.93
CA VAL A 346 8.07 19.01 -10.65
C VAL A 346 9.51 18.54 -10.86
N LYS A 347 10.41 18.94 -9.96
CA LYS A 347 11.80 18.48 -10.00
C LYS A 347 11.97 17.17 -9.24
N LEU A 348 12.45 16.13 -9.93
CA LEU A 348 12.96 14.93 -9.27
C LEU A 348 14.32 15.25 -8.63
N LEU A 349 14.44 14.98 -7.34
CA LEU A 349 15.67 15.09 -6.58
C LEU A 349 16.43 13.76 -6.56
N GLY A 350 15.73 12.64 -6.73
CA GLY A 350 16.36 11.33 -6.86
C GLY A 350 15.43 10.16 -6.62
N CYS A 351 16.01 8.99 -6.45
CA CYS A 351 15.27 7.76 -6.22
C CYS A 351 15.96 6.87 -5.18
N SER A 352 15.23 5.86 -4.70
CA SER A 352 15.78 4.82 -3.82
C SER A 352 15.29 3.46 -4.31
N VAL A 353 16.24 2.55 -4.52
CA VAL A 353 15.97 1.15 -4.91
C VAL A 353 16.60 0.13 -3.95
N ASP A 354 17.31 0.60 -2.92
CA ASP A 354 18.16 -0.21 -2.03
C ASP A 354 17.40 -0.89 -0.88
N GLY A 355 16.12 -0.56 -0.69
CA GLY A 355 15.27 -1.07 0.40
C GLY A 355 14.11 -1.91 -0.10
N PRO A 356 13.32 -2.57 0.78
CA PRO A 356 12.19 -3.45 0.43
C PRO A 356 11.15 -2.79 -0.48
N GLU A 357 11.16 -1.46 -0.54
CA GLU A 357 10.24 -0.62 -1.28
C GLU A 357 11.05 0.44 -2.02
N SER A 358 10.54 0.89 -3.17
CA SER A 358 11.22 1.88 -4.00
C SER A 358 10.60 3.26 -3.81
N PHE A 359 11.41 4.29 -3.99
CA PHE A 359 10.99 5.66 -3.78
C PHE A 359 11.41 6.55 -4.95
N LEU A 360 10.53 7.48 -5.31
CA LEU A 360 10.88 8.69 -6.05
C LEU A 360 10.82 9.87 -5.10
N VAL A 361 11.87 10.66 -5.07
CA VAL A 361 12.04 11.80 -4.16
C VAL A 361 11.97 13.07 -4.99
N TYR A 362 10.97 13.90 -4.72
CA TYR A 362 10.75 15.18 -5.40
C TYR A 362 10.94 16.35 -4.43
N GLU A 363 11.10 17.54 -4.99
CA GLU A 363 10.92 18.76 -4.21
C GLU A 363 9.52 18.82 -3.60
N TYR A 364 9.43 19.26 -2.35
CA TYR A 364 8.17 19.41 -1.65
C TYR A 364 7.55 20.79 -1.92
N HIS A 365 6.27 20.80 -2.31
CA HIS A 365 5.48 22.00 -2.53
C HIS A 365 4.23 22.01 -1.66
N PHE A 366 3.88 23.19 -1.13
CA PHE A 366 3.01 23.30 0.05
C PHE A 366 1.50 23.35 -0.20
N HIS A 367 0.97 23.35 -1.43
CA HIS A 367 -0.45 23.72 -1.60
C HIS A 367 -1.42 22.64 -2.08
N ARG A 368 -1.01 21.37 -2.23
CA ARG A 368 -1.88 20.27 -2.72
C ARG A 368 -2.13 20.39 -4.24
N SER A 369 -2.95 19.51 -4.79
CA SER A 369 -3.29 19.52 -6.22
C SER A 369 -4.49 20.38 -6.58
N LEU A 370 -4.50 20.80 -7.84
CA LEU A 370 -5.51 21.65 -8.44
C LEU A 370 -6.93 21.09 -8.33
N ASP A 371 -7.12 19.76 -8.42
CA ASP A 371 -8.42 19.11 -8.22
C ASP A 371 -9.05 19.41 -6.85
N LEU A 372 -8.23 19.53 -5.80
CA LEU A 372 -8.69 19.87 -4.46
C LEU A 372 -9.08 21.34 -4.34
N PHE A 373 -8.50 22.26 -5.12
CA PHE A 373 -8.91 23.66 -5.15
C PHE A 373 -10.20 23.89 -5.93
N ILE A 374 -10.44 23.08 -6.96
CA ILE A 374 -11.56 23.27 -7.88
C ILE A 374 -12.80 22.54 -7.36
N PHE A 375 -12.65 21.28 -6.92
CA PHE A 375 -13.79 20.41 -6.62
C PHE A 375 -14.11 20.25 -5.14
N ALA A 376 -13.19 20.57 -4.22
CA ALA A 376 -13.49 20.51 -2.80
C ALA A 376 -14.34 21.72 -2.38
N ASP A 377 -15.25 21.52 -1.42
CA ASP A 377 -16.07 22.59 -0.86
C ASP A 377 -15.42 23.22 0.38
N ASP A 378 -14.14 23.60 0.24
CA ASP A 378 -13.42 24.35 1.26
C ASP A 378 -13.40 25.83 0.87
N GLN A 379 -13.94 26.68 1.75
CA GLN A 379 -14.07 28.12 1.54
C GLN A 379 -12.70 28.83 1.59
N ASN A 380 -11.71 28.25 2.29
CA ASN A 380 -10.40 28.87 2.51
C ASN A 380 -9.37 28.57 1.42
N SER A 381 -9.68 27.68 0.47
CA SER A 381 -8.78 27.26 -0.60
C SER A 381 -9.35 27.58 -2.00
N ARG A 382 -10.02 28.73 -2.13
CA ARG A 382 -10.69 29.12 -3.38
C ARG A 382 -9.78 29.92 -4.29
N LEU A 383 -9.71 29.50 -5.55
CA LEU A 383 -9.00 30.21 -6.61
C LEU A 383 -9.90 31.25 -7.28
N ASP A 384 -9.43 32.49 -7.33
CA ASP A 384 -10.07 33.57 -8.09
C ASP A 384 -9.84 33.39 -9.61
N CYS A 385 -10.50 34.24 -10.41
CA CYS A 385 -10.43 34.16 -11.88
C CYS A 385 -9.00 34.35 -12.41
N LYS A 386 -8.24 35.28 -11.83
CA LYS A 386 -6.88 35.59 -12.26
C LYS A 386 -5.92 34.46 -11.91
N GLN A 387 -6.05 33.87 -10.72
CA GLN A 387 -5.28 32.71 -10.28
C GLN A 387 -5.54 31.50 -11.18
N ARG A 388 -6.81 31.24 -11.53
CA ARG A 388 -7.15 30.15 -12.48
C ARG A 388 -6.53 30.40 -13.86
N PHE A 389 -6.58 31.63 -14.36
CA PHE A 389 -5.94 32.01 -15.61
C PHE A 389 -4.41 31.80 -15.58
N ASP A 390 -3.75 32.33 -14.55
CA ASP A 390 -2.31 32.15 -14.32
C ASP A 390 -1.91 30.66 -14.26
N ILE A 391 -2.75 29.82 -13.65
CA ILE A 391 -2.56 28.37 -13.58
C ILE A 391 -2.68 27.75 -14.97
N ILE A 392 -3.70 28.10 -15.74
CA ILE A 392 -3.89 27.61 -17.11
C ILE A 392 -2.68 27.97 -17.98
N CYS A 393 -2.24 29.22 -17.95
CA CYS A 393 -1.05 29.67 -18.68
C CYS A 393 0.21 28.92 -18.24
N GLY A 394 0.44 28.77 -16.92
CA GLY A 394 1.61 28.04 -16.44
C GLY A 394 1.62 26.55 -16.83
N ILE A 395 0.45 25.91 -16.93
CA ILE A 395 0.35 24.53 -17.44
C ILE A 395 0.66 24.51 -18.93
N ALA A 396 0.13 25.45 -19.71
CA ALA A 396 0.41 25.57 -21.14
C ALA A 396 1.91 25.78 -21.41
N GLU A 397 2.56 26.67 -20.67
CA GLU A 397 4.02 26.89 -20.71
C GLU A 397 4.80 25.59 -20.40
N GLY A 398 4.37 24.84 -19.38
CA GLY A 398 4.99 23.56 -19.03
C GLY A 398 4.86 22.50 -20.13
N LEU A 399 3.71 22.45 -20.81
CA LEU A 399 3.48 21.52 -21.93
C LEU A 399 4.22 21.96 -23.20
N CYS A 400 4.23 23.27 -23.51
CA CYS A 400 5.02 23.84 -24.60
C CYS A 400 6.49 23.46 -24.46
N TYR A 401 7.04 23.60 -23.24
CA TYR A 401 8.41 23.18 -22.96
C TYR A 401 8.64 21.69 -23.27
N LEU A 402 7.75 20.80 -22.84
CA LEU A 402 7.88 19.35 -23.08
C LEU A 402 7.75 18.95 -24.56
N HIS A 403 6.96 19.69 -25.34
CA HIS A 403 6.65 19.36 -26.73
C HIS A 403 7.62 19.98 -27.73
N GLU A 404 8.06 21.21 -27.46
CA GLU A 404 8.69 22.09 -28.45
C GLU A 404 10.08 22.60 -28.03
N GLU A 405 10.35 22.78 -26.73
CA GLU A 405 11.61 23.42 -26.27
C GLU A 405 12.64 22.44 -25.67
N SER A 406 12.21 21.26 -25.22
CA SER A 406 13.12 20.24 -24.71
C SER A 406 13.93 19.58 -25.82
N GLU A 407 15.15 19.12 -25.49
CA GLU A 407 16.05 18.45 -26.45
C GLU A 407 15.40 17.25 -27.15
N THR A 408 14.51 16.56 -26.44
CA THR A 408 13.68 15.50 -26.98
C THR A 408 12.21 15.85 -26.79
N ARG A 409 11.35 15.48 -27.74
CA ARG A 409 9.91 15.72 -27.63
C ARG A 409 9.30 14.73 -26.64
N ILE A 410 8.72 15.22 -25.56
CA ILE A 410 8.16 14.39 -24.49
C ILE A 410 6.64 14.56 -24.45
N ILE A 411 5.89 13.47 -24.60
CA ILE A 411 4.43 13.45 -24.46
C ILE A 411 4.07 12.92 -23.07
N HIS A 412 3.32 13.67 -22.27
CA HIS A 412 3.00 13.35 -20.88
C HIS A 412 1.96 12.23 -20.74
N ARG A 413 0.88 12.27 -21.54
CA ARG A 413 -0.24 11.30 -21.63
C ARG A 413 -1.21 11.23 -20.45
N ASP A 414 -0.89 11.83 -19.32
CA ASP A 414 -1.78 11.83 -18.14
C ASP A 414 -1.98 13.23 -17.55
N ILE A 415 -2.29 14.22 -18.40
CA ILE A 415 -2.64 15.57 -17.95
C ILE A 415 -4.07 15.57 -17.40
N LYS A 416 -4.20 15.93 -16.11
CA LYS A 416 -5.46 16.01 -15.37
C LYS A 416 -5.29 16.88 -14.12
N ALA A 417 -6.40 17.32 -13.52
CA ALA A 417 -6.35 18.25 -12.39
C ALA A 417 -5.59 17.68 -11.17
N SER A 418 -5.66 16.37 -10.93
CA SER A 418 -4.91 15.73 -9.84
C SER A 418 -3.40 15.66 -10.11
N ASN A 419 -2.95 15.72 -11.36
CA ASN A 419 -1.52 15.73 -11.71
C ASN A 419 -0.92 17.15 -11.85
N ILE A 420 -1.69 18.18 -11.48
CA ILE A 420 -1.18 19.55 -11.34
C ILE A 420 -1.05 19.89 -9.86
N LEU A 421 0.17 20.10 -9.37
CA LEU A 421 0.45 20.58 -8.03
C LEU A 421 0.53 22.10 -8.02
N LEU A 422 0.08 22.74 -6.95
CA LEU A 422 0.27 24.17 -6.74
C LEU A 422 1.31 24.42 -5.65
N ASP A 423 2.22 25.36 -5.91
CA ASP A 423 3.19 25.83 -4.92
C ASP A 423 2.61 26.89 -3.97
N GLN A 424 3.42 27.43 -3.06
CA GLN A 424 3.00 28.48 -2.12
C GLN A 424 2.49 29.77 -2.78
N LYS A 425 2.86 30.00 -4.04
CA LYS A 425 2.47 31.17 -4.82
C LYS A 425 1.36 30.83 -5.83
N LEU A 426 0.73 29.66 -5.67
CA LEU A 426 -0.28 29.11 -6.58
C LEU A 426 0.22 28.95 -8.02
N LYS A 427 1.53 28.75 -8.21
CA LYS A 427 2.10 28.44 -9.53
C LYS A 427 2.01 26.93 -9.79
N PRO A 428 1.61 26.53 -11.01
CA PRO A 428 1.36 25.13 -11.32
C PRO A 428 2.65 24.37 -11.59
N LYS A 429 2.68 23.11 -11.18
CA LYS A 429 3.73 22.12 -11.44
C LYS A 429 3.12 20.80 -11.91
N ILE A 430 3.45 20.41 -13.14
CA ILE A 430 3.05 19.12 -13.73
C ILE A 430 3.86 18.00 -13.08
N THR A 431 3.19 16.89 -12.73
CA THR A 431 3.78 15.71 -12.08
C THR A 431 3.25 14.41 -12.69
N ASP A 432 3.83 13.27 -12.28
CA ASP A 432 3.47 11.90 -12.64
C ASP A 432 3.80 11.52 -14.09
N PHE A 433 5.11 11.48 -14.40
CA PHE A 433 5.65 11.17 -15.73
C PHE A 433 5.74 9.66 -16.01
N GLY A 434 5.12 8.80 -15.19
CA GLY A 434 5.20 7.35 -15.35
C GLY A 434 4.64 6.84 -16.69
N LEU A 435 3.69 7.56 -17.29
CA LEU A 435 3.14 7.23 -18.61
C LEU A 435 3.81 7.98 -19.78
N ALA A 436 4.68 8.94 -19.50
CA ALA A 436 5.26 9.82 -20.49
C ALA A 436 6.07 9.04 -21.55
N ARG A 437 6.20 9.57 -22.77
CA ARG A 437 7.00 8.93 -23.83
C ARG A 437 7.85 9.96 -24.55
N VAL A 438 9.08 9.56 -24.86
CA VAL A 438 10.01 10.35 -25.67
C VAL A 438 9.84 9.96 -27.13
N LEU A 439 9.58 10.95 -27.98
CA LEU A 439 9.64 10.85 -29.43
C LEU A 439 11.08 11.18 -29.86
N CYS A 440 11.83 10.17 -30.28
CA CYS A 440 13.13 10.38 -30.91
C CYS A 440 12.93 10.97 -32.31
N GLY A 441 13.69 12.03 -32.62
CA GLY A 441 13.61 12.78 -33.88
C GLY A 441 14.14 12.05 -35.12
N ASP A 442 13.79 10.79 -35.32
CA ASP A 442 13.94 10.17 -36.64
C ASP A 442 12.86 10.75 -37.56
N SER A 443 13.32 11.38 -38.64
CA SER A 443 12.57 12.30 -39.51
C SER A 443 11.32 11.74 -40.20
N ASP A 444 11.05 10.44 -40.11
CA ASP A 444 9.91 9.77 -40.79
C ASP A 444 8.77 9.33 -39.85
N ARG A 445 8.89 9.48 -38.53
CA ARG A 445 7.83 9.03 -37.58
C ARG A 445 7.03 10.20 -37.04
N THR A 446 5.84 10.41 -37.61
CA THR A 446 4.87 11.43 -37.16
C THR A 446 4.14 11.05 -35.88
N HIS A 447 4.13 9.77 -35.50
CA HIS A 447 3.42 9.23 -34.34
C HIS A 447 4.11 7.97 -33.79
N LEU A 448 3.87 7.65 -32.51
CA LEU A 448 4.23 6.38 -31.88
C LEU A 448 3.02 5.45 -31.81
N THR A 449 3.19 4.17 -32.12
CA THR A 449 2.18 3.14 -31.84
C THR A 449 2.53 2.51 -30.48
N THR A 450 1.70 2.76 -29.47
CA THR A 450 1.89 2.21 -28.11
C THR A 450 0.58 1.70 -27.54
N GLY A 451 0.65 0.85 -26.51
CA GLY A 451 -0.55 0.47 -25.76
C GLY A 451 -1.27 1.70 -25.21
N ILE A 452 -2.61 1.71 -25.35
CA ILE A 452 -3.46 2.78 -24.86
C ILE A 452 -3.28 2.91 -23.35
N ALA A 453 -2.89 4.09 -22.89
CA ALA A 453 -2.81 4.42 -21.46
C ALA A 453 -3.07 5.90 -21.24
N GLY A 454 -3.75 6.21 -20.14
CA GLY A 454 -4.18 7.55 -19.76
C GLY A 454 -5.42 7.48 -18.86
N THR A 455 -5.89 8.63 -18.40
CA THR A 455 -7.10 8.70 -17.56
C THR A 455 -8.36 8.84 -18.42
N VAL A 456 -9.34 7.95 -18.21
CA VAL A 456 -10.65 8.01 -18.87
C VAL A 456 -11.30 9.38 -18.64
N GLY A 457 -11.77 10.01 -19.72
CA GLY A 457 -12.31 11.37 -19.72
C GLY A 457 -11.34 12.46 -20.19
N TYR A 458 -10.03 12.22 -20.08
CA TYR A 458 -8.99 13.12 -20.60
C TYR A 458 -8.33 12.56 -21.86
N MET A 459 -8.49 11.26 -22.15
CA MET A 459 -7.91 10.64 -23.34
C MET A 459 -8.58 11.15 -24.62
N ALA A 460 -7.73 11.57 -25.56
CA ALA A 460 -8.14 12.00 -26.88
C ALA A 460 -8.82 10.85 -27.67
N PRO A 461 -9.96 11.09 -28.33
CA PRO A 461 -10.73 10.03 -28.98
C PRO A 461 -9.97 9.33 -30.10
N GLU A 462 -9.19 10.05 -30.91
CA GLU A 462 -8.35 9.50 -31.96
C GLU A 462 -7.23 8.62 -31.41
N TYR A 463 -6.71 8.94 -30.22
CA TYR A 463 -5.71 8.12 -29.53
C TYR A 463 -6.33 6.81 -29.05
N VAL A 464 -7.55 6.85 -28.52
CA VAL A 464 -8.29 5.65 -28.08
C VAL A 464 -8.66 4.77 -29.27
N VAL A 465 -9.02 5.36 -30.41
CA VAL A 465 -9.46 4.61 -31.60
C VAL A 465 -8.28 4.03 -32.38
N HIS A 466 -7.22 4.83 -32.63
CA HIS A 466 -6.14 4.45 -33.54
C HIS A 466 -4.85 4.04 -32.81
N GLY A 467 -4.70 4.34 -31.52
CA GLY A 467 -3.46 4.11 -30.77
C GLY A 467 -2.28 4.99 -31.22
N HIS A 468 -2.53 5.99 -32.07
CA HIS A 468 -1.52 6.93 -32.56
C HIS A 468 -1.21 7.97 -31.50
N LEU A 469 0.02 7.93 -30.98
CA LEU A 469 0.50 8.83 -29.96
C LEU A 469 1.31 9.97 -30.58
N THR A 470 0.79 11.19 -30.44
CA THR A 470 1.39 12.47 -30.87
C THR A 470 1.27 13.50 -29.74
N GLU A 471 2.00 14.61 -29.79
CA GLU A 471 1.88 15.67 -28.76
C GLU A 471 0.45 16.23 -28.61
N LYS A 472 -0.34 16.13 -29.68
CA LYS A 472 -1.76 16.50 -29.74
C LYS A 472 -2.64 15.84 -28.66
N VAL A 473 -2.29 14.64 -28.18
CA VAL A 473 -3.10 13.98 -27.15
C VAL A 473 -3.05 14.74 -25.81
N ASP A 474 -1.93 15.40 -25.52
CA ASP A 474 -1.80 16.26 -24.35
C ASP A 474 -2.55 17.58 -24.54
N VAL A 475 -2.63 18.10 -25.78
CA VAL A 475 -3.43 19.29 -26.12
C VAL A 475 -4.91 19.05 -25.83
N TYR A 476 -5.44 17.89 -26.24
CA TYR A 476 -6.81 17.51 -25.90
C TYR A 476 -7.03 17.39 -24.38
N SER A 477 -6.13 16.68 -23.69
CA SER A 477 -6.18 16.52 -22.24
C SER A 477 -6.14 17.87 -21.51
N PHE A 478 -5.31 18.80 -22.00
CA PHE A 478 -5.24 20.18 -21.52
C PHE A 478 -6.56 20.92 -21.76
N GLY A 479 -7.18 20.77 -22.94
CA GLY A 479 -8.48 21.37 -23.23
C GLY A 479 -9.57 20.91 -22.26
N VAL A 480 -9.64 19.61 -21.97
CA VAL A 480 -10.54 19.07 -20.94
C VAL A 480 -10.28 19.70 -19.57
N LEU A 481 -9.00 19.78 -19.17
CA LEU A 481 -8.60 20.40 -17.91
C LEU A 481 -9.01 21.88 -17.83
N VAL A 482 -8.83 22.66 -18.91
CA VAL A 482 -9.26 24.06 -18.97
C VAL A 482 -10.77 24.18 -18.73
N ILE A 483 -11.57 23.31 -19.35
CA ILE A 483 -13.02 23.29 -19.16
C ILE A 483 -13.38 22.95 -17.71
N GLU A 484 -12.70 22.01 -17.07
CA GLU A 484 -12.89 21.73 -15.64
C GLU A 484 -12.53 22.93 -14.75
N VAL A 485 -11.42 23.61 -15.05
CA VAL A 485 -10.96 24.80 -14.31
C VAL A 485 -11.96 25.95 -14.42
N VAL A 486 -12.53 26.20 -15.59
CA VAL A 486 -13.50 27.30 -15.76
C VAL A 486 -14.87 26.95 -15.19
N THR A 487 -15.32 25.71 -15.35
CA THR A 487 -16.67 25.29 -14.91
C THR A 487 -16.75 24.95 -13.44
N GLY A 488 -15.63 24.56 -12.82
CA GLY A 488 -15.62 24.01 -11.46
C GLY A 488 -16.24 22.60 -11.38
N LYS A 489 -16.49 21.93 -12.51
CA LYS A 489 -17.14 20.62 -12.58
C LYS A 489 -16.16 19.55 -13.07
N ARG A 490 -16.28 18.33 -12.55
CA ARG A 490 -15.48 17.19 -13.03
C ARG A 490 -16.00 16.69 -14.36
N CYS A 491 -15.10 16.38 -15.28
CA CYS A 491 -15.42 15.83 -16.60
C CYS A 491 -16.00 14.39 -16.50
N CYS A 492 -15.60 13.62 -15.47
CA CYS A 492 -16.09 12.27 -15.22
C CYS A 492 -16.57 12.13 -13.76
N ALA A 493 -17.88 12.08 -13.53
CA ALA A 493 -18.44 11.64 -12.26
C ALA A 493 -18.49 10.10 -12.26
N LEU A 494 -17.66 9.46 -11.43
CA LEU A 494 -17.64 8.01 -11.23
C LEU A 494 -18.90 7.47 -10.50
N THR A 495 -20.01 8.22 -10.50
CA THR A 495 -21.20 7.92 -9.71
C THR A 495 -22.46 8.07 -10.55
N GLY A 496 -22.93 6.95 -11.10
CA GLY A 496 -24.34 6.54 -11.13
C GLY A 496 -25.42 7.43 -11.75
N SER A 497 -25.12 8.62 -12.28
CA SER A 497 -26.14 9.41 -12.98
C SER A 497 -26.29 8.88 -14.40
N HIS A 498 -27.40 8.18 -14.66
CA HIS A 498 -27.86 7.73 -15.97
C HIS A 498 -28.15 8.87 -16.97
N SER A 499 -27.74 10.11 -16.70
CA SER A 499 -27.76 11.21 -17.67
C SER A 499 -26.43 11.22 -18.42
N GLY A 500 -26.37 10.56 -19.58
CA GLY A 500 -25.21 10.47 -20.47
C GLY A 500 -24.75 11.79 -21.11
N HIS A 501 -24.69 12.89 -20.35
CA HIS A 501 -24.20 14.17 -20.80
C HIS A 501 -22.74 14.33 -20.40
N SER A 502 -21.85 14.21 -21.40
CA SER A 502 -20.46 14.61 -21.27
C SER A 502 -20.38 16.10 -20.95
N LEU A 503 -19.60 16.50 -19.94
CA LEU A 503 -19.37 17.93 -19.59
C LEU A 503 -19.01 18.77 -20.82
N LEU A 504 -18.20 18.21 -21.73
CA LEU A 504 -17.83 18.85 -22.99
C LEU A 504 -19.05 19.12 -23.87
N ALA A 505 -20.01 18.19 -23.94
CA ALA A 505 -21.23 18.36 -24.70
C ALA A 505 -22.13 19.46 -24.10
N GLU A 506 -22.25 19.51 -22.77
CA GLU A 506 -23.01 20.58 -22.09
C GLU A 506 -22.42 21.96 -22.33
N VAL A 507 -21.09 22.07 -22.23
CA VAL A 507 -20.37 23.34 -22.45
C VAL A 507 -20.47 23.75 -23.92
N TRP A 508 -20.34 22.82 -24.85
CA TRP A 508 -20.51 23.09 -26.29
C TRP A 508 -21.92 23.59 -26.64
N GLN A 509 -22.96 22.97 -26.07
CA GLN A 509 -24.35 23.40 -26.27
C GLN A 509 -24.60 24.78 -25.70
N SER A 510 -24.08 25.05 -24.51
CA SER A 510 -24.23 26.36 -23.85
C SER A 510 -23.45 27.45 -24.58
N TYR A 511 -22.27 27.12 -25.13
CA TYR A 511 -21.48 28.03 -25.97
C TYR A 511 -22.23 28.40 -27.26
N LYS A 512 -22.83 27.40 -27.95
CA LYS A 512 -23.66 27.65 -29.13
C LYS A 512 -24.91 28.48 -28.84
N ALA A 513 -25.46 28.36 -27.64
CA ALA A 513 -26.62 29.13 -27.19
C ALA A 513 -26.26 30.53 -26.67
N ASN A 514 -24.98 30.95 -26.74
CA ASN A 514 -24.46 32.18 -26.16
C ASN A 514 -24.75 32.32 -24.64
N ALA A 515 -24.88 31.20 -23.93
CA ALA A 515 -25.20 31.14 -22.50
C ALA A 515 -23.92 30.92 -21.67
N MET A 516 -22.97 31.85 -21.76
CA MET A 516 -21.66 31.74 -21.10
C MET A 516 -21.78 31.72 -19.56
N GLU A 517 -22.80 32.37 -19.02
CA GLU A 517 -23.17 32.33 -17.60
C GLU A 517 -23.61 30.94 -17.10
N LYS A 518 -23.86 29.98 -17.99
CA LYS A 518 -24.12 28.57 -17.58
C LYS A 518 -22.84 27.73 -17.55
N ILE A 519 -21.78 28.19 -18.22
CA ILE A 519 -20.50 27.50 -18.33
C ILE A 519 -19.60 27.90 -17.16
N VAL A 520 -19.45 29.20 -16.93
CA VAL A 520 -18.51 29.72 -15.93
C VAL A 520 -18.98 29.34 -14.53
N ASP A 521 -18.06 28.87 -13.69
CA ASP A 521 -18.31 28.57 -12.28
C ASP A 521 -19.07 29.74 -11.61
N ALA A 522 -20.22 29.44 -11.01
CA ALA A 522 -21.06 30.43 -10.33
C ALA A 522 -20.30 31.21 -9.25
N ARG A 523 -19.22 30.65 -8.72
CA ARG A 523 -18.32 31.30 -7.75
C ARG A 523 -17.49 32.42 -8.40
N LEU A 524 -17.07 32.24 -9.65
CA LEU A 524 -16.33 33.24 -10.42
C LEU A 524 -17.26 34.36 -10.88
N GLN A 525 -18.52 34.05 -11.23
CA GLN A 525 -19.48 35.05 -11.74
C GLN A 525 -19.69 36.24 -10.79
N ARG A 526 -19.61 36.04 -9.47
CA ARG A 526 -19.79 37.13 -8.49
C ARG A 526 -18.61 38.08 -8.38
N GLN A 527 -17.45 37.71 -8.91
CA GLN A 527 -16.19 38.47 -8.80
C GLN A 527 -15.80 39.18 -10.11
N VAL A 528 -16.53 38.95 -11.19
CA VAL A 528 -16.11 39.28 -12.55
C VAL A 528 -16.66 40.64 -12.98
N GLY A 529 -15.76 41.61 -13.18
CA GLY A 529 -16.03 42.80 -14.01
C GLY A 529 -16.03 42.44 -15.50
N ALA A 530 -16.53 43.33 -16.36
CA ALA A 530 -16.70 43.08 -17.81
C ALA A 530 -15.43 42.56 -18.51
N SER A 531 -14.25 43.06 -18.13
CA SER A 531 -12.95 42.63 -18.69
C SER A 531 -12.62 41.17 -18.37
N ALA A 532 -12.86 40.72 -17.13
CA ALA A 532 -12.55 39.34 -16.72
C ALA A 532 -13.53 38.32 -17.35
N PHE A 533 -14.73 38.77 -17.72
CA PHE A 533 -15.70 37.93 -18.45
C PHE A 533 -15.25 37.67 -19.88
N GLU A 534 -14.70 38.68 -20.55
CA GLU A 534 -14.14 38.53 -21.89
C GLU A 534 -12.93 37.57 -21.90
N GLU A 535 -12.01 37.73 -20.94
CA GLU A 535 -10.87 36.81 -20.76
C GLU A 535 -11.34 35.38 -20.51
N THR A 536 -12.31 35.19 -19.61
CA THR A 536 -12.88 33.85 -19.33
C THR A 536 -13.53 33.25 -20.58
N THR A 537 -14.21 34.07 -21.38
CA THR A 537 -14.82 33.62 -22.64
C THR A 537 -13.75 33.14 -23.63
N ARG A 538 -12.63 33.86 -23.76
CA ARG A 538 -11.50 33.42 -24.59
C ARG A 538 -10.90 32.12 -24.08
N VAL A 539 -10.75 31.94 -22.78
CA VAL A 539 -10.24 30.69 -22.18
C VAL A 539 -11.16 29.51 -22.52
N VAL A 540 -12.48 29.68 -22.42
CA VAL A 540 -13.45 28.64 -22.83
C VAL A 540 -13.32 28.32 -24.32
N GLN A 541 -13.17 29.33 -25.17
CA GLN A 541 -12.96 29.13 -26.61
C GLN A 541 -11.69 28.32 -26.89
N VAL A 542 -10.59 28.59 -26.19
CA VAL A 542 -9.35 27.82 -26.29
C VAL A 542 -9.57 26.37 -25.83
N GLY A 543 -10.22 26.15 -24.68
CA GLY A 543 -10.54 24.80 -24.21
C GLY A 543 -11.39 24.00 -25.19
N LEU A 544 -12.38 24.65 -25.82
CA LEU A 544 -13.21 24.06 -26.88
C LEU A 544 -12.44 23.82 -28.18
N LEU A 545 -11.50 24.69 -28.53
CA LEU A 545 -10.64 24.54 -29.70
C LEU A 545 -9.72 23.31 -29.55
N CYS A 546 -9.14 23.13 -28.36
CA CYS A 546 -8.29 21.97 -28.04
C CYS A 546 -9.07 20.65 -27.96
N THR A 547 -10.40 20.70 -27.81
CA THR A 547 -11.26 19.50 -27.71
C THR A 547 -12.15 19.27 -28.94
N GLN A 548 -11.84 19.91 -30.08
CA GLN A 548 -12.57 19.70 -31.32
C GLN A 548 -12.46 18.25 -31.82
N ALA A 549 -13.48 17.78 -32.54
CA ALA A 549 -13.51 16.42 -33.08
C ALA A 549 -12.41 16.14 -34.13
N ASN A 550 -11.85 17.17 -34.78
CA ASN A 550 -10.75 17.01 -35.74
C ASN A 550 -9.41 17.41 -35.09
N PRO A 551 -8.48 16.47 -34.85
CA PRO A 551 -7.17 16.72 -34.27
C PRO A 551 -6.28 17.68 -35.07
N ASP A 552 -6.45 17.73 -36.41
CA ASP A 552 -5.66 18.62 -37.28
C ASP A 552 -5.91 20.10 -36.99
N LYS A 553 -7.07 20.41 -36.39
CA LYS A 553 -7.43 21.79 -36.01
C LYS A 553 -6.89 22.19 -34.66
N TRP A 554 -6.36 21.26 -33.87
CA TRP A 554 -5.83 21.60 -32.56
C TRP A 554 -4.57 22.43 -32.70
N PRO A 555 -4.44 23.54 -31.97
CA PRO A 555 -3.23 24.34 -31.96
C PRO A 555 -2.03 23.54 -31.42
N ALA A 556 -0.81 23.99 -31.74
CA ALA A 556 0.38 23.60 -30.98
C ALA A 556 0.36 24.31 -29.62
N MET A 557 1.04 23.76 -28.61
CA MET A 557 1.01 24.35 -27.27
C MET A 557 1.66 25.73 -27.21
N SER A 558 2.58 26.07 -28.12
CA SER A 558 3.08 27.45 -28.28
C SER A 558 2.06 28.45 -28.81
N ARG A 559 0.99 27.99 -29.47
CA ARG A 559 -0.10 28.83 -29.99
C ARG A 559 -1.29 28.94 -29.04
N VAL A 560 -1.44 27.96 -28.15
CA VAL A 560 -2.40 27.96 -27.02
C VAL A 560 -1.95 29.00 -26.01
#